data_AF-A0A1Y4NQK4-F1
#
_entry.id   AF-A0A1Y4NQK4-F1
#
_cell.length_a   1.000
_cell.length_b   1.000
_cell.length_c   1.000
_cell.angle_alpha   90.00
_cell.angle_beta   90.00
_cell.angle_gamma   90.00
#
_symmetry.space_group_name_H-M   'P 1'
#
loop_
_entity.id
_entity.type
_entity.pdbx_description
1 polymer ?
#
loop_
_entity_poly.entity_id
_entity_poly.type
_entity_poly.pdbx_seq_one_letter_code
_entity_poly.pdbx_strand_id
1 'polypeptide(L)'
;MLISYKSILEFLKRDFGLVFRNSLLLTAIYFLLIPAIRGISNLNHIQSAQCFSQSVALMGIIILVPITQYELDMSIKEIVCTKTWSYLKSVIIRLFCGFAIISVAIIGFALIMQSRNCMFPFWTYVISTILYAGFMGTAGILFSQIGSNIGAGYLTALGYWSLCQLQIISENNVVSLFPIVAGNFEIQKLIILIGVLVIMILGTVLSIIKINH
;
A
#
# COMPACT_ATOMS: atom_id res chain seq x y z
N MET A 1 -22.68 -19.96 -13.35
CA MET A 1 -21.87 -18.75 -13.06
C MET A 1 -22.20 -18.08 -11.72
N LEU A 2 -23.47 -18.06 -11.28
CA LEU A 2 -23.91 -17.49 -9.98
C LEU A 2 -23.38 -18.18 -8.71
N ILE A 3 -23.10 -19.49 -8.76
CA ILE A 3 -22.60 -20.27 -7.61
C ILE A 3 -21.18 -19.85 -7.20
N SER A 4 -20.37 -19.39 -8.17
CA SER A 4 -18.98 -18.96 -7.94
C SER A 4 -18.91 -17.63 -7.19
N TYR A 5 -19.76 -16.66 -7.53
CA TYR A 5 -19.71 -15.32 -6.93
C TYR A 5 -20.15 -15.31 -5.46
N LYS A 6 -21.16 -16.11 -5.10
CA LYS A 6 -21.60 -16.26 -3.71
C LYS A 6 -20.51 -16.90 -2.85
N SER A 7 -19.80 -17.89 -3.39
CA SER A 7 -18.65 -18.54 -2.74
C SER A 7 -17.47 -17.58 -2.55
N ILE A 8 -17.16 -16.75 -3.55
CA ILE A 8 -16.13 -15.69 -3.46
C ILE A 8 -16.53 -14.64 -2.41
N LEU A 9 -17.79 -14.22 -2.37
CA LEU A 9 -18.25 -13.18 -1.44
C LEU A 9 -18.29 -13.66 0.01
N GLU A 10 -18.67 -14.92 0.25
CA GLU A 10 -18.59 -15.54 1.58
C GLU A 10 -17.14 -15.76 2.04
N PHE A 11 -16.25 -16.14 1.12
CA PHE A 11 -14.82 -16.22 1.37
C PHE A 11 -14.26 -14.83 1.73
N LEU A 12 -14.54 -13.83 0.90
CA LEU A 12 -14.10 -12.45 1.09
C LEU A 12 -14.64 -11.90 2.41
N LYS A 13 -15.89 -12.14 2.79
CA LYS A 13 -16.44 -11.67 4.07
C LYS A 13 -15.72 -12.27 5.29
N ARG A 14 -15.37 -13.56 5.27
CA ARG A 14 -14.64 -14.22 6.36
C ARG A 14 -13.18 -13.77 6.40
N ASP A 15 -12.54 -13.72 5.24
CA ASP A 15 -11.12 -13.42 5.11
C ASP A 15 -10.82 -11.93 5.34
N PHE A 16 -11.72 -11.05 4.91
CA PHE A 16 -11.61 -9.61 5.08
C PHE A 16 -11.58 -9.22 6.56
N GLY A 17 -12.43 -9.85 7.38
CA GLY A 17 -12.46 -9.60 8.82
C GLY A 17 -11.23 -10.10 9.57
N LEU A 18 -10.55 -11.13 9.06
CA LEU A 18 -9.34 -11.68 9.68
C LEU A 18 -8.08 -10.93 9.24
N VAL A 19 -7.98 -10.60 7.95
CA VAL A 19 -6.79 -9.95 7.36
C VAL A 19 -6.81 -8.44 7.57
N PHE A 20 -7.93 -7.78 7.30
CA PHE A 20 -7.97 -6.32 7.28
C PHE A 20 -8.41 -5.69 8.60
N ARG A 21 -9.03 -6.40 9.55
CA ARG A 21 -9.55 -5.76 10.78
C ARG A 21 -8.47 -5.04 11.57
N ASN A 22 -7.34 -5.69 11.81
CA ASN A 22 -6.24 -5.09 12.57
C ASN A 22 -5.58 -3.96 11.77
N SER A 23 -5.36 -4.16 10.46
CA SER A 23 -4.78 -3.14 9.58
C SER A 23 -5.68 -1.92 9.42
N LEU A 24 -7.01 -2.10 9.31
CA LEU A 24 -8.00 -1.03 9.23
C LEU A 24 -8.06 -0.22 10.52
N LEU A 25 -8.02 -0.88 11.68
CA LEU A 25 -7.93 -0.19 12.97
C LEU A 25 -6.64 0.64 13.05
N LEU A 26 -5.50 0.06 12.64
CA LEU A 26 -4.22 0.76 12.63
C LEU A 26 -4.23 1.94 11.64
N THR A 27 -4.78 1.75 10.44
CA THR A 27 -4.96 2.83 9.45
C THR A 27 -5.89 3.92 9.96
N ALA A 28 -6.99 3.58 10.63
CA ALA A 28 -7.92 4.57 11.18
C ALA A 28 -7.27 5.41 12.30
N ILE A 29 -6.51 4.76 13.21
CA ILE A 29 -5.73 5.46 14.23
C ILE A 29 -4.69 6.37 13.57
N TYR A 30 -3.95 5.83 12.60
CA TYR A 30 -2.93 6.59 11.87
C TYR A 30 -3.53 7.77 11.10
N PHE A 31 -4.68 7.60 10.47
CA PHE A 31 -5.44 8.64 9.79
C PHE A 31 -5.76 9.82 10.71
N LEU A 32 -6.13 9.55 11.96
CA LEU A 32 -6.41 10.59 12.96
C LEU A 32 -5.13 11.26 13.49
N LEU A 33 -4.00 10.54 13.50
CA LEU A 33 -2.72 11.06 13.93
C LEU A 33 -2.09 12.02 12.92
N ILE A 34 -2.28 11.81 11.61
CA ILE A 34 -1.66 12.66 10.56
C ILE A 34 -2.02 14.15 10.76
N PRO A 35 -3.31 14.53 10.92
CA PRO A 35 -3.70 15.91 11.22
C PRO A 35 -3.04 16.49 12.48
N ALA A 36 -2.90 15.68 13.53
CA ALA A 36 -2.34 16.11 14.81
C ALA A 36 -0.83 16.38 14.73
N ILE A 37 -0.10 15.60 13.92
CA ILE A 37 1.36 15.70 13.80
C ILE A 37 1.76 16.80 12.83
N ARG A 38 1.10 16.92 11.67
CA ARG A 38 1.52 17.83 10.60
C ARG A 38 0.78 19.15 10.55
N GLY A 39 -0.41 19.22 11.14
CA GLY A 39 -1.36 20.31 10.86
C GLY A 39 -1.84 20.22 9.41
N ILE A 40 -3.15 20.15 9.19
CA ILE A 40 -3.74 20.00 7.84
C ILE A 40 -4.52 21.23 7.36
N SER A 41 -4.28 22.41 7.97
CA SER A 41 -5.03 23.64 7.67
C SER A 41 -4.22 24.58 6.79
N ASN A 42 -4.84 25.13 5.74
CA ASN A 42 -4.25 26.14 4.84
C ASN A 42 -2.87 25.77 4.28
N LEU A 43 -2.64 24.49 3.95
CA LEU A 43 -1.37 24.10 3.34
C LEU A 43 -1.30 24.55 1.88
N ASN A 44 -0.11 25.01 1.52
CA ASN A 44 0.25 25.25 0.13
C ASN A 44 0.38 23.90 -0.62
N HIS A 45 0.32 23.97 -1.95
CA HIS A 45 0.46 22.81 -2.83
C HIS A 45 1.75 21.99 -2.55
N ILE A 46 2.88 22.65 -2.30
CA ILE A 46 4.16 22.00 -1.96
C ILE A 46 4.05 21.18 -0.66
N GLN A 47 3.54 21.79 0.41
CA GLN A 47 3.43 21.15 1.71
C GLN A 47 2.37 20.04 1.70
N SER A 48 1.31 20.22 0.90
CA SER A 48 0.30 19.19 0.65
C SER A 48 0.94 17.97 0.00
N ALA A 49 1.81 18.17 -1.01
CA ALA A 49 2.50 17.07 -1.69
C ALA A 49 3.39 16.29 -0.73
N GLN A 50 4.13 17.00 0.13
CA GLN A 50 4.95 16.39 1.18
C GLN A 50 4.11 15.63 2.22
N CYS A 51 2.93 16.13 2.58
CA CYS A 51 1.99 15.43 3.44
C CYS A 51 1.53 14.10 2.82
N PHE A 52 1.19 14.12 1.53
CA PHE A 52 0.77 12.91 0.82
C PHE A 52 1.89 11.88 0.70
N SER A 53 3.10 12.31 0.28
CA SER A 53 4.23 11.40 0.08
C SER A 53 4.76 10.82 1.38
N GLN A 54 4.93 11.64 2.41
CA GLN A 54 5.60 11.21 3.64
C GLN A 54 4.62 10.65 4.67
N SER A 55 3.38 11.15 4.76
CA SER A 55 2.44 10.66 5.77
C SER A 55 1.41 9.71 5.18
N VAL A 56 0.68 10.14 4.15
CA VAL A 56 -0.47 9.37 3.64
C VAL A 56 -0.01 8.08 2.96
N ALA A 57 1.12 8.09 2.25
CA ALA A 57 1.64 6.90 1.57
C ALA A 57 1.96 5.72 2.51
N LEU A 58 2.23 5.98 3.79
CA LEU A 58 2.46 4.94 4.80
C LEU A 58 1.24 4.05 5.04
N MET A 59 0.03 4.52 4.70
CA MET A 59 -1.18 3.69 4.71
C MET A 59 -1.03 2.46 3.80
N GLY A 60 -0.27 2.59 2.71
CA GLY A 60 0.06 1.48 1.82
C GLY A 60 0.81 0.35 2.54
N ILE A 61 1.80 0.70 3.37
CA ILE A 61 2.57 -0.28 4.15
C ILE A 61 1.66 -0.99 5.16
N ILE A 62 0.87 -0.22 5.91
CA ILE A 62 0.00 -0.73 6.98
C ILE A 62 -1.04 -1.72 6.43
N ILE A 63 -1.60 -1.45 5.24
CA ILE A 63 -2.68 -2.26 4.67
C ILE A 63 -2.12 -3.45 3.86
N LEU A 64 -1.11 -3.24 3.02
CA LEU A 64 -0.66 -4.26 2.06
C LEU A 64 0.33 -5.25 2.67
N VAL A 65 1.29 -4.82 3.50
CA VAL A 65 2.34 -5.73 4.05
C VAL A 65 1.76 -6.94 4.82
N PRO A 66 0.76 -6.79 5.70
CA PRO A 66 0.23 -7.93 6.45
C PRO A 66 -0.69 -8.85 5.61
N ILE A 67 -0.94 -8.56 4.32
CA ILE A 67 -1.81 -9.41 3.49
C ILE A 67 -1.30 -10.85 3.41
N THR A 68 0.01 -11.04 3.38
CA THR A 68 0.62 -12.38 3.29
C THR A 68 1.10 -12.91 4.65
N GLN A 69 0.70 -12.28 5.77
CA GLN A 69 1.14 -12.67 7.11
C GLN A 69 0.75 -14.11 7.45
N TYR A 70 -0.51 -14.48 7.21
CA TYR A 70 -1.02 -15.82 7.46
C TYR A 70 -0.45 -16.90 6.55
N GLU A 71 0.25 -16.50 5.49
CA GLU A 71 0.84 -17.39 4.49
C GLU A 71 2.30 -17.74 4.81
N LEU A 72 2.95 -16.88 5.60
CA LEU A 72 4.31 -17.06 6.08
C LEU A 72 4.37 -17.96 7.32
N ASP A 73 3.27 -18.09 8.08
CA ASP A 73 3.16 -19.02 9.21
C ASP A 73 3.03 -20.48 8.73
N MET A 74 4.12 -21.24 8.91
CA MET A 74 4.27 -22.64 8.47
C MET A 74 3.17 -23.59 8.97
N SER A 75 2.57 -23.32 10.14
CA SER A 75 1.52 -24.15 10.73
C SER A 75 0.17 -24.05 10.01
N ILE A 76 -0.09 -22.97 9.28
CA ILE A 76 -1.33 -22.75 8.51
C ILE A 76 -1.16 -23.19 7.05
N LYS A 77 0.08 -23.19 6.55
CA LYS A 77 0.43 -23.61 5.18
C LYS A 77 -0.02 -25.05 4.87
N GLU A 78 0.11 -25.95 5.84
CA GLU A 78 -0.34 -27.35 5.73
C GLU A 78 -1.87 -27.49 5.67
N ILE A 79 -2.61 -26.61 6.36
CA ILE A 79 -4.08 -26.65 6.40
C ILE A 79 -4.68 -26.02 5.12
N VAL A 80 -4.06 -24.97 4.57
CA VAL A 80 -4.54 -24.30 3.35
C VAL A 80 -4.25 -25.13 2.09
N CYS A 81 -3.13 -25.86 2.03
CA CYS A 81 -2.80 -26.77 0.91
C CYS A 81 -3.79 -27.94 0.74
N THR A 82 -4.57 -28.28 1.77
CA THR A 82 -5.60 -29.33 1.66
C THR A 82 -6.92 -28.84 1.05
N LYS A 83 -7.08 -27.53 0.85
CA LYS A 83 -8.32 -26.95 0.33
C LYS A 83 -8.22 -26.77 -1.19
N THR A 84 -9.23 -27.23 -1.93
CA THR A 84 -9.36 -27.21 -3.40
C THR A 84 -9.33 -25.83 -4.08
N TRP A 85 -9.05 -24.75 -3.32
CA TRP A 85 -8.95 -23.39 -3.82
C TRP A 85 -7.50 -23.00 -4.03
N SER A 86 -7.15 -22.58 -5.25
CA SER A 86 -5.78 -22.17 -5.57
C SER A 86 -5.34 -20.99 -4.70
N TYR A 87 -4.26 -21.20 -3.94
CA TYR A 87 -3.54 -20.23 -3.13
C TYR A 87 -3.38 -18.85 -3.82
N LEU A 88 -2.97 -18.86 -5.08
CA LEU A 88 -2.78 -17.67 -5.90
C LEU A 88 -4.06 -16.83 -6.07
N LYS A 89 -5.23 -17.47 -6.16
CA LYS A 89 -6.52 -16.76 -6.30
C LYS A 89 -6.87 -15.97 -5.03
N SER A 90 -6.56 -16.50 -3.85
CA SER A 90 -6.82 -15.82 -2.58
C SER A 90 -5.94 -14.57 -2.45
N VAL A 91 -4.64 -14.68 -2.73
CA VAL A 91 -3.71 -13.54 -2.63
C VAL A 91 -4.09 -12.41 -3.59
N ILE A 92 -4.44 -12.73 -4.84
CA ILE A 92 -4.84 -11.73 -5.83
C ILE A 92 -6.11 -10.98 -5.37
N ILE A 93 -7.09 -11.71 -4.83
CA ILE A 93 -8.32 -11.08 -4.31
C ILE A 93 -8.00 -10.15 -3.12
N ARG A 94 -7.12 -10.58 -2.20
CA ARG A 94 -6.68 -9.76 -1.06
C ARG A 94 -5.92 -8.52 -1.52
N LEU A 95 -5.01 -8.64 -2.49
CA LEU A 95 -4.30 -7.50 -3.07
C LEU A 95 -5.27 -6.49 -3.67
N PHE A 96 -6.23 -6.94 -4.48
CA PHE A 96 -7.24 -6.06 -5.07
C PHE A 96 -8.08 -5.34 -3.99
N CYS A 97 -8.48 -6.05 -2.93
CA CYS A 97 -9.17 -5.44 -1.79
C CYS A 97 -8.29 -4.42 -1.06
N GLY A 98 -7.01 -4.72 -0.86
CA GLY A 98 -6.05 -3.81 -0.23
C GLY A 98 -5.90 -2.51 -1.01
N PHE A 99 -5.73 -2.58 -2.34
CA PHE A 99 -5.69 -1.41 -3.21
C PHE A 99 -6.99 -0.61 -3.18
N ALA A 100 -8.15 -1.27 -3.12
CA ALA A 100 -9.44 -0.60 -2.99
C ALA A 100 -9.57 0.16 -1.65
N ILE A 101 -9.20 -0.46 -0.53
CA ILE A 101 -9.21 0.18 0.80
C ILE A 101 -8.25 1.38 0.82
N ILE A 102 -7.03 1.22 0.31
CA ILE A 102 -6.05 2.31 0.23
C ILE A 102 -6.60 3.48 -0.58
N SER A 103 -7.23 3.20 -1.73
CA SER A 103 -7.83 4.23 -2.58
C SER A 103 -8.92 5.00 -1.83
N VAL A 104 -9.83 4.30 -1.14
CA VAL A 104 -10.88 4.94 -0.33
C VAL A 104 -10.29 5.78 0.81
N ALA A 105 -9.28 5.27 1.51
CA ALA A 105 -8.63 5.98 2.60
C ALA A 105 -7.92 7.26 2.13
N ILE A 106 -7.19 7.20 1.01
CA ILE A 106 -6.49 8.35 0.43
C ILE A 106 -7.49 9.40 -0.08
N ILE A 107 -8.56 8.98 -0.76
CA ILE A 107 -9.63 9.88 -1.21
C ILE A 107 -10.28 10.56 -0.01
N GLY A 108 -10.63 9.80 1.04
CA GLY A 108 -11.19 10.35 2.28
C GLY A 108 -10.26 11.38 2.93
N PHE A 109 -8.95 11.12 2.97
CA PHE A 109 -7.97 12.07 3.49
C PHE A 109 -7.88 13.34 2.64
N ALA A 110 -7.86 13.20 1.31
CA ALA A 110 -7.79 14.32 0.38
C ALA A 110 -9.02 15.24 0.49
N LEU A 111 -10.22 14.67 0.65
CA LEU A 111 -11.46 15.43 0.88
C LEU A 111 -11.40 16.23 2.19
N ILE A 112 -10.86 15.63 3.26
CA ILE A 112 -10.68 16.33 4.53
C ILE A 112 -9.70 17.49 4.38
N MET A 113 -8.57 17.32 3.69
CA MET A 113 -7.66 18.46 3.44
C MET A 113 -8.31 19.57 2.61
N GLN A 114 -9.13 19.22 1.61
CA GLN A 114 -9.84 20.21 0.82
C GLN A 114 -10.85 21.00 1.67
N SER A 115 -11.52 20.34 2.62
CA SER A 115 -12.41 21.01 3.59
C SER A 115 -11.68 21.94 4.57
N ARG A 116 -10.36 21.83 4.68
CA ARG A 116 -9.49 22.66 5.53
C ARG A 116 -8.76 23.75 4.73
N ASN A 117 -9.30 24.14 3.58
CA ASN A 117 -8.79 25.20 2.69
C ASN A 117 -7.39 24.94 2.10
N CYS A 118 -6.97 23.68 1.94
CA CYS A 118 -5.74 23.36 1.23
C CYS A 118 -5.94 23.47 -0.29
N MET A 119 -5.06 24.21 -0.96
CA MET A 119 -5.10 24.39 -2.43
C MET A 119 -4.09 23.47 -3.12
N PHE A 120 -4.59 22.43 -3.79
CA PHE A 120 -3.78 21.50 -4.59
C PHE A 120 -4.61 20.82 -5.69
N PRO A 121 -3.99 20.34 -6.78
CA PRO A 121 -4.69 19.58 -7.81
C PRO A 121 -5.08 18.19 -7.30
N PHE A 122 -6.35 18.04 -6.95
CA PHE A 122 -6.91 16.88 -6.26
C PHE A 122 -6.55 15.53 -6.90
N TRP A 123 -6.94 15.32 -8.17
CA TRP A 123 -6.78 14.04 -8.84
C TRP A 123 -5.33 13.64 -9.04
N THR A 124 -4.47 14.60 -9.41
CA THR A 124 -3.04 14.36 -9.62
C THR A 124 -2.38 13.84 -8.34
N TYR A 125 -2.74 14.42 -7.19
CA TYR A 125 -2.16 14.06 -5.89
C TYR A 125 -2.70 12.71 -5.41
N VAL A 126 -4.01 12.48 -5.54
CA VAL A 126 -4.65 11.21 -5.16
C VAL A 126 -4.06 10.04 -5.95
N ILE A 127 -4.01 10.13 -7.28
CA ILE A 127 -3.49 9.05 -8.14
C ILE A 127 -2.01 8.79 -7.84
N SER A 128 -1.20 9.84 -7.75
CA SER A 128 0.23 9.72 -7.42
C SER A 128 0.46 9.04 -6.08
N THR A 129 -0.36 9.38 -5.08
CA THR A 129 -0.26 8.80 -3.73
C THR A 129 -0.71 7.35 -3.72
N ILE A 130 -1.78 7.00 -4.44
CA ILE A 130 -2.25 5.60 -4.54
C ILE A 130 -1.16 4.72 -5.17
N LEU A 131 -0.55 5.17 -6.27
CA LEU A 131 0.54 4.43 -6.93
C LEU A 131 1.74 4.27 -6.01
N TYR A 132 2.13 5.34 -5.32
CA TYR A 132 3.28 5.33 -4.41
C TYR A 132 3.03 4.48 -3.15
N ALA A 133 1.84 4.57 -2.55
CA ALA A 133 1.42 3.70 -1.45
C ALA A 133 1.38 2.23 -1.88
N GLY A 134 0.90 1.96 -3.10
CA GLY A 134 0.94 0.65 -3.73
C GLY A 134 2.36 0.10 -3.85
N PHE A 135 3.30 0.93 -4.32
CA PHE A 135 4.72 0.55 -4.43
C PHE A 135 5.30 0.21 -3.06
N MET A 136 5.10 1.07 -2.06
CA MET A 136 5.59 0.85 -0.69
C MET A 136 5.04 -0.46 -0.09
N GLY A 137 3.75 -0.70 -0.27
CA GLY A 137 3.10 -1.90 0.23
C GLY A 137 3.54 -3.17 -0.47
N THR A 138 3.58 -3.18 -1.80
CA THR A 138 4.01 -4.35 -2.60
C THR A 138 5.49 -4.66 -2.43
N ALA A 139 6.34 -3.65 -2.24
CA ALA A 139 7.73 -3.83 -1.86
C ALA A 139 7.85 -4.55 -0.51
N GLY A 140 7.12 -4.12 0.51
CA GLY A 140 7.11 -4.81 1.80
C GLY A 140 6.62 -6.26 1.69
N ILE A 141 5.62 -6.55 0.85
CA ILE A 141 5.19 -7.94 0.59
C ILE A 141 6.33 -8.77 -0.03
N LEU A 142 6.96 -8.27 -1.10
CA LEU A 142 8.05 -8.98 -1.77
C LEU A 142 9.18 -9.35 -0.83
N PHE A 143 9.65 -8.40 -0.05
CA PHE A 143 10.74 -8.64 0.90
C PHE A 143 10.30 -9.51 2.09
N SER A 144 9.02 -9.50 2.47
CA SER A 144 8.48 -10.47 3.44
C SER A 144 8.57 -11.89 2.93
N GLN A 145 8.29 -12.11 1.64
CA GLN A 145 8.36 -13.43 1.00
C GLN A 145 9.81 -13.91 0.88
N ILE A 146 10.74 -13.03 0.46
CA ILE A 146 12.17 -13.35 0.36
C ILE A 146 12.76 -13.64 1.75
N GLY A 147 12.39 -12.84 2.76
CA GLY A 147 12.88 -12.98 4.13
C GLY A 147 12.16 -14.05 4.95
N SER A 148 11.11 -14.70 4.41
CA SER A 148 10.23 -15.63 5.13
C SER A 148 9.65 -15.07 6.45
N ASN A 149 9.62 -13.74 6.60
CA ASN A 149 9.20 -13.06 7.82
C ASN A 149 8.59 -11.70 7.46
N ILE A 150 7.41 -11.43 8.01
CA ILE A 150 6.67 -10.17 7.86
C ILE A 150 7.49 -8.97 8.38
N GLY A 151 8.28 -9.18 9.43
CA GLY A 151 9.15 -8.14 10.01
C GLY A 151 10.15 -7.59 8.99
N ALA A 152 10.69 -8.45 8.12
CA ALA A 152 11.63 -8.03 7.07
C ALA A 152 10.95 -7.12 6.03
N GLY A 153 9.67 -7.37 5.70
CA GLY A 153 8.90 -6.51 4.82
C GLY A 153 8.63 -5.14 5.39
N TYR A 154 8.17 -5.08 6.64
CA TYR A 154 7.99 -3.80 7.33
C TYR A 154 9.29 -3.00 7.43
N LEU A 155 10.39 -3.66 7.81
CA LEU A 155 11.70 -3.03 7.93
C LEU A 155 12.17 -2.45 6.59
N THR A 156 11.95 -3.18 5.48
CA THR A 156 12.38 -2.72 4.16
C THR A 156 11.55 -1.53 3.68
N ALA A 157 10.23 -1.60 3.80
CA ALA A 157 9.34 -0.53 3.38
C ALA A 157 9.53 0.73 4.25
N LEU A 158 9.57 0.59 5.58
CA LEU A 158 9.85 1.71 6.49
C LEU A 158 11.28 2.23 6.35
N GLY A 159 12.24 1.35 6.04
CA GLY A 159 13.62 1.70 5.73
C GLY A 159 13.70 2.64 4.54
N TYR A 160 13.11 2.27 3.40
CA TYR A 160 13.04 3.15 2.22
C TYR A 160 12.36 4.49 2.55
N TRP A 161 11.23 4.45 3.26
CA TRP A 161 10.55 5.67 3.70
C TRP A 161 11.44 6.57 4.57
N SER A 162 12.16 5.99 5.53
CA SER A 162 13.05 6.74 6.42
C SER A 162 14.21 7.39 5.67
N LEU A 163 14.77 6.71 4.66
CA LEU A 163 15.83 7.26 3.81
C LEU A 163 15.34 8.44 2.98
N CYS A 164 14.09 8.41 2.49
CA CYS A 164 13.45 9.55 1.84
C CYS A 164 13.18 10.69 2.84
N GLN A 165 12.74 10.38 4.06
CA GLN A 165 12.44 11.39 5.08
C GLN A 165 13.70 12.11 5.59
N LEU A 166 14.83 11.40 5.72
CA LEU A 166 16.12 11.95 6.13
C LEU A 166 16.85 12.70 5.00
N GLN A 167 16.23 12.84 3.83
CA GLN A 167 16.81 13.45 2.62
C GLN A 167 18.13 12.81 2.14
N ILE A 168 18.45 11.59 2.61
CA ILE A 168 19.57 10.79 2.07
C ILE A 168 19.26 10.46 0.61
N ILE A 169 18.00 10.10 0.33
CA ILE A 169 17.45 10.05 -1.02
C ILE A 169 16.75 11.39 -1.27
N SER A 170 17.44 12.30 -1.95
CA SER A 170 16.88 13.60 -2.28
C SER A 170 15.69 13.48 -3.23
N GLU A 171 14.78 14.47 -3.20
CA GLU A 171 13.62 14.51 -4.10
C GLU A 171 14.03 14.54 -5.58
N ASN A 172 15.25 14.99 -5.90
CA ASN A 172 15.79 15.05 -7.26
C ASN A 172 16.40 13.74 -7.74
N ASN A 173 16.70 12.80 -6.84
CA ASN A 173 17.26 11.52 -7.22
C ASN A 173 16.21 10.64 -7.90
N VAL A 174 16.63 9.85 -8.90
CA VAL A 174 15.78 8.88 -9.61
C VAL A 174 15.21 7.82 -8.68
N VAL A 175 15.87 7.58 -7.53
CA VAL A 175 15.46 6.63 -6.49
C VAL A 175 14.26 7.13 -5.67
N SER A 176 14.02 8.46 -5.64
CA SER A 176 12.78 9.00 -5.08
C SER A 176 11.66 8.83 -6.11
N LEU A 177 10.79 7.86 -5.86
CA LEU A 177 9.76 7.46 -6.82
C LEU A 177 8.47 8.29 -6.72
N PHE A 178 8.37 9.21 -5.75
CA PHE A 178 7.18 10.05 -5.65
C PHE A 178 7.18 11.09 -6.78
N PRO A 179 6.11 11.17 -7.60
CA PRO A 179 6.14 11.93 -8.85
C PRO A 179 5.89 13.44 -8.69
N ILE A 180 5.58 13.92 -7.49
CA ILE A 180 5.34 15.34 -7.24
C ILE A 180 6.51 15.90 -6.43
N VAL A 181 7.31 16.76 -7.05
CA VAL A 181 8.49 17.41 -6.44
C VAL A 181 8.27 18.90 -6.40
N ALA A 182 8.47 19.52 -5.24
CA ALA A 182 8.22 20.94 -5.03
C ALA A 182 6.86 21.43 -5.60
N GLY A 183 5.82 20.57 -5.52
CA GLY A 183 4.48 20.87 -6.02
C GLY A 183 4.27 20.74 -7.53
N ASN A 184 5.32 20.51 -8.30
CA ASN A 184 5.24 20.26 -9.75
C ASN A 184 5.13 18.76 -10.04
N PHE A 185 4.42 18.42 -11.12
CA PHE A 185 4.19 17.04 -11.51
C PHE A 185 5.24 16.57 -12.53
N GLU A 186 6.07 15.61 -12.14
CA GLU A 186 7.10 15.04 -12.99
C GLU A 186 6.61 13.74 -13.64
N ILE A 187 6.24 13.81 -14.91
CA ILE A 187 5.75 12.67 -15.70
C ILE A 187 6.79 11.53 -15.74
N GLN A 188 8.08 11.86 -15.82
CA GLN A 188 9.15 10.86 -15.85
C GLN A 188 9.15 9.97 -14.61
N LYS A 189 9.01 10.57 -13.41
CA LYS A 189 8.93 9.81 -12.15
C LYS A 189 7.66 8.97 -12.06
N LEU A 190 6.54 9.46 -12.58
CA LEU A 190 5.30 8.69 -12.64
C LEU A 190 5.47 7.42 -13.48
N ILE A 191 6.08 7.52 -14.66
CA ILE A 191 6.30 6.36 -15.55
C ILE A 191 7.22 5.34 -14.86
N ILE A 192 8.30 5.80 -14.23
CA ILE A 192 9.22 4.91 -13.48
C ILE A 192 8.46 4.24 -12.33
N LEU A 193 7.67 4.98 -11.55
CA LEU A 193 6.87 4.44 -10.45
C LEU A 193 5.90 3.36 -10.93
N ILE A 194 5.18 3.60 -12.03
CA ILE A 194 4.26 2.59 -12.61
C ILE A 194 5.05 1.36 -13.06
N GLY A 195 6.18 1.54 -13.75
CA GLY A 195 7.04 0.45 -14.19
C GLY A 195 7.53 -0.41 -13.03
N VAL A 196 8.06 0.22 -11.98
CA VAL A 196 8.51 -0.48 -10.76
C VAL A 196 7.35 -1.18 -10.08
N LEU A 197 6.19 -0.53 -9.91
CA LEU A 197 5.02 -1.13 -9.29
C LEU A 197 4.58 -2.42 -10.01
N VAL A 198 4.53 -2.40 -11.35
CA VAL A 198 4.18 -3.58 -12.15
C VAL A 198 5.20 -4.71 -11.97
N ILE A 199 6.49 -4.38 -11.99
CA ILE A 199 7.56 -5.37 -11.75
C ILE A 199 7.44 -5.98 -10.35
N MET A 200 7.15 -5.16 -9.34
CA MET A 200 7.02 -5.62 -7.96
C MET A 200 5.79 -6.51 -7.77
N ILE A 201 4.65 -6.15 -8.37
CA ILE A 201 3.46 -7.01 -8.37
C ILE A 201 3.75 -8.34 -9.08
N LEU A 202 4.38 -8.32 -10.26
CA LEU A 202 4.75 -9.55 -10.96
C LEU A 202 5.68 -10.42 -10.11
N GLY A 203 6.66 -9.82 -9.45
CA GLY A 203 7.56 -10.49 -8.51
C GLY A 203 6.82 -11.14 -7.35
N THR A 204 5.82 -10.47 -6.75
CA THR A 204 5.00 -11.07 -5.68
C THR A 204 4.29 -12.32 -6.19
N VAL A 205 3.65 -12.25 -7.36
CA VAL A 205 2.91 -13.36 -7.95
C VAL A 205 3.84 -14.53 -8.28
N LEU A 206 5.01 -14.27 -8.85
CA LEU A 206 6.01 -15.32 -9.13
C LEU A 206 6.54 -15.99 -7.85
N SER A 207 6.79 -15.21 -6.80
CA SER A 207 7.24 -15.73 -5.50
C SER A 207 6.20 -16.66 -4.88
N ILE A 208 4.92 -16.30 -5.00
CA ILE A 208 3.76 -17.09 -4.56
C ILE A 208 3.63 -18.39 -5.35
N ILE A 209 3.86 -18.37 -6.66
CA ILE A 209 3.84 -19.59 -7.50
C ILE A 209 4.94 -20.56 -7.07
N LYS A 210 6.16 -20.06 -6.83
CA LYS A 210 7.31 -20.88 -6.42
C LYS A 210 7.08 -21.58 -5.08
N ILE A 211 6.28 -21.00 -4.20
CA ILE A 211 5.93 -21.57 -2.89
C ILE A 211 4.97 -22.77 -3.00
N ASN A 212 4.25 -22.90 -4.12
CA ASN A 212 3.22 -23.92 -4.35
C ASN A 212 3.77 -25.19 -5.03
N HIS A 213 5.07 -25.24 -5.34
CA HIS A 213 5.82 -26.39 -5.86
C HIS A 213 6.86 -26.85 -4.84
#